data_AF-A0A965Q0L2-F1
#
_entry.id   AF-A0A965Q0L2-F1
#
_cell.length_a   1.000
_cell.length_b   1.000
_cell.length_c   1.000
_cell.angle_alpha   90.00
_cell.angle_beta   90.00
_cell.angle_gamma   90.00
#
_symmetry.space_group_name_H-M   'P 1'
#
loop_
_entity.id
_entity.type
_entity.pdbx_description
1 polymer ?
#
loop_
_entity_poly.entity_id
_entity_poly.type
_entity_poly.pdbx_seq_one_letter_code
_entity_poly.pdbx_strand_id
1 'polypeptide(L)'
;MGNNLRKDFRWWAVSHHTKYLQKKIMDEVQKKPTAEKDEENMQDQEENAIVDRLFRSFEDLEKAIGSARKTLEERGEVPEEVVARLNSYDTILDKQRKLAHRLCENIKKGDWDEVTRQVGLINGLSGMIRDDARAILSSLSLNSDDEVSTDKMHFC
;
A
#
# COMPACT_ATOMS: atom_id res chain seq x y z
N MET A 1 6.78 26.25 -13.35
CA MET A 1 6.60 25.76 -11.96
C MET A 1 5.15 25.33 -11.81
N GLY A 2 4.83 24.05 -11.55
CA GLY A 2 3.42 23.66 -11.41
C GLY A 2 3.02 22.18 -11.35
N ASN A 3 3.94 21.21 -11.15
CA ASN A 3 3.58 19.78 -11.25
C ASN A 3 3.79 18.94 -9.96
N ASN A 4 4.24 19.51 -8.83
CA ASN A 4 4.52 18.71 -7.63
C ASN A 4 3.27 18.38 -6.78
N LEU A 5 2.26 19.26 -6.70
CA LEU A 5 1.09 19.02 -5.83
C LEU A 5 0.13 17.89 -6.29
N ARG A 6 0.17 17.48 -7.57
CA ARG A 6 -0.74 16.44 -8.08
C ARG A 6 -0.32 15.01 -7.74
N LYS A 7 0.96 14.78 -7.42
CA LYS A 7 1.49 13.44 -7.12
C LYS A 7 1.20 13.01 -5.68
N ASP A 8 1.23 13.95 -4.74
CA ASP A 8 0.91 13.71 -3.33
C ASP A 8 -0.57 13.37 -3.10
N PHE A 9 -1.47 13.90 -3.93
CA PHE A 9 -2.91 13.65 -3.82
C PHE A 9 -3.29 12.20 -4.19
N ARG A 10 -2.58 11.56 -5.14
CA ARG A 10 -2.85 10.16 -5.53
C ARG A 10 -2.42 9.18 -4.44
N TRP A 11 -1.27 9.40 -3.79
CA TRP A 11 -0.83 8.57 -2.66
C TRP A 11 -1.67 8.81 -1.40
N TRP A 12 -2.15 10.05 -1.17
CA TRP A 12 -3.09 10.34 -0.08
C TRP A 12 -4.47 9.68 -0.27
N ALA A 13 -4.99 9.66 -1.50
CA ALA A 13 -6.26 9.00 -1.82
C ALA A 13 -6.19 7.47 -1.63
N VAL A 14 -5.09 6.83 -2.06
CA VAL A 14 -4.83 5.40 -1.81
C VAL A 14 -4.69 5.12 -0.31
N SER A 15 -4.05 6.02 0.45
CA SER A 15 -3.89 5.94 1.91
C SER A 15 -5.21 6.06 2.69
N HIS A 16 -6.13 6.94 2.25
CA HIS A 16 -7.46 7.06 2.87
C HIS A 16 -8.38 5.89 2.49
N HIS A 17 -8.29 5.40 1.25
CA HIS A 17 -9.12 4.30 0.77
C HIS A 17 -8.75 2.96 1.44
N THR A 18 -7.44 2.69 1.58
CA THR A 18 -6.94 1.48 2.27
C THR A 18 -7.33 1.46 3.75
N LYS A 19 -7.22 2.58 4.47
CA LYS A 19 -7.66 2.67 5.87
C LYS A 19 -9.17 2.48 6.03
N TYR A 20 -9.97 3.02 5.12
CA TYR A 20 -11.43 2.85 5.14
C TYR A 20 -11.84 1.40 4.88
N LEU A 21 -11.21 0.76 3.89
CA LEU A 21 -11.41 -0.67 3.59
C LEU A 21 -11.00 -1.56 4.77
N GLN A 22 -9.85 -1.28 5.40
CA GLN A 22 -9.36 -2.02 6.55
C GLN A 22 -10.28 -1.92 7.77
N LYS A 23 -10.80 -0.72 8.06
CA LYS A 23 -11.77 -0.52 9.14
C LYS A 23 -13.07 -1.28 8.86
N LYS A 24 -13.58 -1.23 7.63
CA LYS A 24 -14.80 -1.91 7.25
C LYS A 24 -14.68 -3.44 7.33
N ILE A 25 -13.51 -4.00 6.99
CA ILE A 25 -13.23 -5.44 7.15
C ILE A 25 -13.23 -5.83 8.63
N MET A 26 -12.61 -5.03 9.50
CA MET A 26 -12.63 -5.32 10.94
C MET A 26 -14.03 -5.20 11.55
N ASP A 27 -14.82 -4.23 11.11
CA ASP A 27 -16.20 -4.03 11.59
C ASP A 27 -17.13 -5.18 11.11
N GLU A 28 -16.94 -5.70 9.89
CA GLU A 28 -17.65 -6.88 9.37
C GLU A 28 -17.22 -8.18 10.07
N VAL A 29 -15.93 -8.38 10.31
CA VAL A 29 -15.41 -9.57 11.03
C VAL A 29 -15.88 -9.61 12.50
N GLN A 30 -16.17 -8.47 13.12
CA GLN A 30 -16.72 -8.42 14.48
C GLN A 30 -18.24 -8.65 14.56
N LYS A 31 -18.97 -8.64 13.43
CA LYS A 31 -20.37 -9.10 13.40
C LYS A 31 -20.40 -10.62 13.52
N LYS A 32 -20.56 -11.10 14.75
CA LYS A 32 -20.86 -12.50 15.06
C LYS A 32 -22.08 -12.96 14.24
N PRO A 33 -22.07 -14.13 13.60
CA PRO A 33 -23.27 -14.67 12.96
C PRO A 33 -24.28 -15.04 14.05
N THR A 34 -25.31 -14.22 14.20
CA THR A 34 -26.51 -14.59 14.96
C THR A 34 -27.25 -15.65 14.15
N ALA A 35 -27.34 -16.83 14.74
CA ALA A 35 -28.01 -17.98 14.17
C ALA A 35 -29.52 -17.72 14.04
N GLU A 36 -29.96 -17.24 12.88
CA GLU A 36 -31.31 -17.49 12.38
C GLU A 36 -31.21 -17.89 10.90
N LYS A 37 -31.65 -19.11 10.64
CA LYS A 37 -31.66 -19.75 9.34
C LYS A 37 -32.63 -18.99 8.45
N ASP A 38 -32.13 -18.41 7.35
CA ASP A 38 -32.80 -18.15 6.05
C ASP A 38 -32.07 -17.06 5.20
N GLU A 39 -30.76 -16.82 5.39
CA GLU A 39 -29.97 -15.79 4.67
C GLU A 39 -28.74 -16.33 3.89
N GLU A 40 -28.73 -17.59 3.45
CA GLU A 40 -27.54 -18.22 2.84
C GLU A 40 -27.08 -17.67 1.47
N ASN A 41 -27.80 -16.73 0.84
CA ASN A 41 -27.45 -16.22 -0.50
C ASN A 41 -26.91 -14.78 -0.53
N MET A 42 -26.94 -14.05 0.59
CA MET A 42 -26.54 -12.64 0.64
C MET A 42 -25.12 -12.45 1.23
N GLN A 43 -24.66 -13.40 2.03
CA GLN A 43 -23.38 -13.33 2.75
C GLN A 43 -22.17 -13.65 1.85
N ASP A 44 -22.34 -14.59 0.89
CA ASP A 44 -21.32 -14.93 -0.11
C ASP A 44 -20.95 -13.76 -1.03
N GLN A 45 -21.87 -12.83 -1.30
CA GLN A 45 -21.57 -11.65 -2.14
C GLN A 45 -20.68 -10.63 -1.43
N GLU A 46 -20.86 -10.45 -0.11
CA GLU A 46 -20.12 -9.43 0.65
C GLU A 46 -18.69 -9.89 0.96
N GLU A 47 -18.49 -11.17 1.28
CA GLU A 47 -17.17 -11.76 1.49
C GLU A 47 -16.30 -11.72 0.23
N ASN A 48 -16.87 -12.06 -0.93
CA ASN A 48 -16.20 -11.93 -2.22
C ASN A 48 -15.88 -10.47 -2.55
N ALA A 49 -16.78 -9.53 -2.22
CA ALA A 49 -16.53 -8.11 -2.45
C ALA A 49 -15.38 -7.55 -1.60
N ILE A 50 -15.19 -8.05 -0.38
CA ILE A 50 -14.07 -7.67 0.51
C ILE A 50 -12.74 -8.16 -0.05
N VAL A 51 -12.69 -9.44 -0.44
CA VAL A 51 -11.50 -10.06 -1.03
C VAL A 51 -11.12 -9.35 -2.34
N ASP A 52 -12.09 -9.07 -3.21
CA ASP A 52 -11.84 -8.36 -4.46
C ASP A 52 -11.26 -6.96 -4.23
N ARG A 53 -11.75 -6.25 -3.21
CA ARG A 53 -11.20 -4.94 -2.83
C ARG A 53 -9.78 -5.06 -2.31
N LEU A 54 -9.45 -6.12 -1.57
CA LEU A 54 -8.08 -6.39 -1.13
C LEU A 54 -7.14 -6.60 -2.32
N PHE A 55 -7.50 -7.44 -3.28
CA PHE A 55 -6.69 -7.65 -4.48
C PHE A 55 -6.52 -6.38 -5.31
N ARG A 56 -7.59 -5.59 -5.50
CA ARG A 56 -7.50 -4.26 -6.14
C ARG A 56 -6.54 -3.33 -5.42
N SER A 57 -6.50 -3.36 -4.08
CA SER A 57 -5.57 -2.54 -3.32
C SER A 57 -4.10 -2.93 -3.56
N PHE A 58 -3.81 -4.21 -3.80
CA PHE A 58 -2.46 -4.65 -4.19
C PHE A 58 -2.10 -4.18 -5.61
N GLU A 59 -3.02 -4.29 -6.56
CA GLU A 59 -2.80 -3.80 -7.93
C GLU A 59 -2.54 -2.29 -7.95
N ASP A 60 -3.28 -1.53 -7.16
CA ASP A 60 -3.09 -0.08 -7.04
C ASP A 60 -1.72 0.26 -6.43
N LEU A 61 -1.29 -0.51 -5.42
CA LEU A 61 0.03 -0.37 -4.81
C LEU A 61 1.16 -0.71 -5.80
N GLU A 62 1.02 -1.79 -6.57
CA GLU A 62 1.94 -2.18 -7.64
C GLU A 62 2.07 -1.10 -8.71
N LYS A 63 0.94 -0.57 -9.20
CA LYS A 63 0.92 0.53 -10.17
C LYS A 63 1.61 1.77 -9.62
N ALA A 64 1.42 2.06 -8.33
CA ALA A 64 2.02 3.21 -7.68
C ALA A 64 3.55 3.06 -7.56
N ILE A 65 4.02 1.87 -7.15
CA ILE A 65 5.46 1.54 -7.09
C ILE A 65 6.09 1.60 -8.49
N GLY A 66 5.46 1.00 -9.50
CA GLY A 66 5.93 1.05 -10.88
C GLY A 66 5.98 2.48 -11.44
N SER A 67 4.99 3.31 -11.13
CA SER A 67 4.97 4.73 -11.52
C SER A 67 6.08 5.54 -10.82
N ALA A 68 6.34 5.25 -9.54
CA ALA A 68 7.41 5.87 -8.78
C ALA A 68 8.79 5.52 -9.35
N ARG A 69 9.02 4.23 -9.65
CA ARG A 69 10.23 3.76 -10.34
C ARG A 69 10.46 4.49 -11.65
N LYS A 70 9.46 4.52 -12.54
CA LYS A 70 9.56 5.21 -13.83
C LYS A 70 9.90 6.71 -13.65
N THR A 71 9.25 7.37 -12.70
CA THR A 71 9.52 8.79 -12.40
C THR A 71 10.95 9.01 -11.90
N LEU A 72 11.48 8.09 -11.11
CA LEU A 72 12.84 8.14 -10.59
C LEU A 72 13.86 7.88 -11.71
N GLU A 73 13.64 6.87 -12.54
CA GLU A 73 14.46 6.57 -13.73
C GLU A 73 14.53 7.78 -14.69
N GLU A 74 13.42 8.49 -14.90
CA GLU A 74 13.36 9.73 -15.71
C GLU A 74 14.17 10.90 -15.13
N ARG A 75 14.44 10.92 -13.82
CA ARG A 75 15.24 11.97 -13.15
C ARG A 75 16.75 11.74 -13.22
N GLY A 76 17.19 10.57 -13.70
CA GLY A 76 18.60 10.27 -13.94
C GLY A 76 19.36 9.80 -12.69
N GLU A 77 19.61 10.70 -11.73
CA GLU A 77 20.38 10.38 -10.54
C GLU A 77 19.47 9.90 -9.39
N VAL A 78 19.32 8.58 -9.29
CA VAL A 78 18.63 7.93 -8.17
C VAL A 78 19.67 7.10 -7.42
N PRO A 79 19.81 7.28 -6.10
CA PRO A 79 20.70 6.44 -5.31
C PRO A 79 20.37 4.96 -5.51
N GLU A 80 21.39 4.12 -5.74
CA GLU A 80 21.21 2.68 -5.98
C GLU A 80 20.46 1.99 -4.83
N GLU A 81 20.67 2.46 -3.60
CA GLU A 81 19.95 2.02 -2.41
C GLU A 81 18.42 2.22 -2.51
N VAL A 82 17.97 3.33 -3.11
CA VAL A 82 16.53 3.60 -3.31
C VAL A 82 15.94 2.63 -4.34
N VAL A 83 16.68 2.34 -5.42
CA VAL A 83 16.25 1.36 -6.43
C VAL A 83 16.20 -0.05 -5.83
N ALA A 84 17.21 -0.44 -5.04
CA ALA A 84 17.24 -1.72 -4.35
C ALA A 84 16.05 -1.89 -3.39
N ARG A 85 15.68 -0.84 -2.65
CA ARG A 85 14.51 -0.83 -1.76
C ARG A 85 13.20 -0.96 -2.53
N LEU A 86 13.03 -0.24 -3.64
CA LEU A 86 11.85 -0.38 -4.50
C LEU A 86 11.71 -1.81 -5.06
N ASN A 87 12.81 -2.44 -5.47
CA ASN A 87 12.81 -3.84 -5.92
C ASN A 87 12.43 -4.81 -4.78
N SER A 88 12.73 -4.47 -3.52
CA SER A 88 12.33 -5.30 -2.38
C SER A 88 10.81 -5.33 -2.17
N TYR A 89 10.08 -4.29 -2.61
CA TYR A 89 8.63 -4.23 -2.51
C TYR A 89 7.94 -5.28 -3.36
N ASP A 90 8.49 -5.63 -4.53
CA ASP A 90 7.94 -6.70 -5.38
C ASP A 90 7.88 -8.03 -4.61
N THR A 91 8.92 -8.33 -3.83
CA THR A 91 8.96 -9.55 -3.00
C THR A 91 7.93 -9.51 -1.87
N ILE A 92 7.66 -8.33 -1.31
CA ILE A 92 6.66 -8.16 -0.24
C ILE A 92 5.25 -8.26 -0.80
N LEU A 93 4.98 -7.65 -1.95
CA LEU A 93 3.71 -7.75 -2.68
C LEU A 93 3.39 -9.20 -3.03
N ASP A 94 4.38 -9.95 -3.49
CA ASP A 94 4.22 -11.36 -3.83
C ASP A 94 3.87 -12.21 -2.58
N LYS A 95 4.41 -11.85 -1.41
CA LYS A 95 4.01 -12.45 -0.12
C LYS A 95 2.58 -12.06 0.28
N GLN A 96 2.18 -10.81 0.07
CA GLN A 96 0.82 -10.35 0.36
C GLN A 96 -0.22 -11.04 -0.51
N ARG A 97 0.05 -11.23 -1.82
CA ARG A 97 -0.79 -12.02 -2.72
C ARG A 97 -0.97 -13.46 -2.23
N LYS A 98 0.13 -14.12 -1.84
CA LYS A 98 0.08 -15.49 -1.29
C LYS A 98 -0.76 -15.57 0.00
N LEU A 99 -0.63 -14.57 0.89
CA LEU A 99 -1.44 -14.49 2.09
C LEU A 99 -2.92 -14.25 1.78
N ALA A 100 -3.23 -13.39 0.81
CA ALA A 100 -4.61 -13.14 0.41
C ALA A 100 -5.27 -14.35 -0.27
N HIS A 101 -4.54 -15.12 -1.06
CA HIS A 101 -5.07 -16.39 -1.58
C HIS A 101 -5.41 -17.38 -0.46
N ARG A 102 -4.54 -17.50 0.55
CA ARG A 102 -4.83 -18.32 1.74
C ARG A 102 -5.99 -17.77 2.55
N LEU A 103 -6.15 -16.45 2.60
CA LEU A 103 -7.28 -15.79 3.26
C LEU A 103 -8.59 -16.24 2.64
N CYS A 104 -8.68 -16.28 1.31
CA CYS A 104 -9.85 -16.79 0.60
C CYS A 104 -10.15 -18.25 0.94
N GLU A 105 -9.12 -19.10 1.04
CA GLU A 105 -9.29 -20.50 1.42
C GLU A 105 -9.80 -20.66 2.85
N ASN A 106 -9.31 -19.82 3.77
CA ASN A 106 -9.68 -19.89 5.18
C ASN A 106 -11.08 -19.31 5.46
N ILE A 107 -11.49 -18.26 4.74
CA ILE A 107 -12.87 -17.76 4.74
C ILE A 107 -13.82 -18.89 4.33
N LYS A 108 -13.54 -19.57 3.21
CA LYS A 108 -14.36 -20.71 2.73
C LYS A 108 -14.41 -21.89 3.71
N LYS A 109 -13.39 -22.06 4.55
CA LYS A 109 -13.35 -23.10 5.60
C LYS A 109 -14.00 -22.66 6.91
N GLY A 110 -14.37 -21.37 7.05
CA GLY A 110 -14.86 -20.80 8.29
C GLY A 110 -13.81 -20.69 9.40
N ASP A 111 -12.52 -20.72 9.06
CA ASP A 111 -11.41 -20.63 10.02
C ASP A 111 -11.10 -19.14 10.32
N TRP A 112 -12.00 -18.52 11.08
CA TRP A 112 -11.96 -17.08 11.37
C TRP A 112 -10.73 -16.63 12.19
N ASP A 113 -10.16 -17.53 12.99
CA ASP A 113 -8.93 -17.28 13.74
C ASP A 113 -7.75 -17.09 12.78
N GLU A 114 -7.62 -17.98 11.80
CA GLU A 114 -6.57 -17.88 10.78
C GLU A 114 -6.83 -16.71 9.81
N VAL A 115 -8.09 -16.41 9.48
CA VAL A 115 -8.47 -15.20 8.70
C VAL A 115 -7.95 -13.95 9.40
N THR A 116 -8.24 -13.81 10.69
CA THR A 116 -7.81 -12.65 11.49
C THR A 116 -6.30 -12.53 11.53
N ARG A 117 -5.59 -13.65 11.73
CA ARG A 117 -4.12 -13.70 11.74
C ARG A 117 -3.54 -13.25 10.40
N GLN A 118 -4.09 -13.74 9.30
CA GLN A 118 -3.61 -13.43 7.95
C GLN A 118 -3.87 -11.96 7.56
N VAL A 119 -5.02 -11.41 7.94
CA VAL A 119 -5.30 -9.96 7.80
C VAL A 119 -4.26 -9.14 8.58
N GLY A 120 -3.93 -9.55 9.81
CA GLY A 120 -2.86 -8.91 10.60
C GLY A 120 -1.51 -8.91 9.90
N LEU A 121 -1.10 -10.03 9.31
CA LEU A 121 0.15 -10.14 8.54
C LEU A 121 0.15 -9.24 7.31
N ILE A 122 -0.94 -9.26 6.54
CA ILE A 122 -1.09 -8.41 5.35
C ILE A 122 -0.97 -6.93 5.74
N ASN A 123 -1.62 -6.53 6.84
CA ASN A 123 -1.56 -5.16 7.36
C ASN A 123 -0.14 -4.77 7.80
N GLY A 124 0.58 -5.67 8.47
CA GLY A 124 1.97 -5.46 8.85
C GLY A 124 2.88 -5.23 7.64
N LEU A 125 2.73 -6.06 6.60
CA LEU A 125 3.50 -5.93 5.35
C LEU A 125 3.17 -4.63 4.60
N SER A 126 1.89 -4.25 4.53
CA SER A 126 1.47 -2.98 3.92
C SER A 126 2.02 -1.77 4.69
N GLY A 127 2.01 -1.85 6.02
CA GLY A 127 2.59 -0.84 6.90
C GLY A 127 4.08 -0.65 6.65
N MET A 128 4.82 -1.77 6.56
CA MET A 128 6.26 -1.77 6.29
C MET A 128 6.60 -1.10 4.95
N ILE A 129 5.91 -1.44 3.84
CA ILE A 129 6.12 -0.79 2.53
C ILE A 129 5.86 0.71 2.65
N ARG A 130 4.76 1.11 3.32
CA ARG A 130 4.38 2.53 3.44
C ARG A 130 5.41 3.33 4.23
N ASP A 131 5.84 2.80 5.37
CA ASP A 131 6.74 3.51 6.27
C ASP A 131 8.14 3.62 5.63
N ASP A 132 8.57 2.57 4.92
CA ASP A 132 9.80 2.57 4.11
C ASP A 132 9.72 3.59 2.96
N ALA A 133 8.61 3.63 2.22
CA ALA A 133 8.39 4.57 1.13
C ALA A 133 8.39 6.03 1.64
N ARG A 134 7.85 6.27 2.83
CA ARG A 134 7.92 7.58 3.49
C ARG A 134 9.35 7.99 3.79
N ALA A 135 10.16 7.06 4.31
CA ALA A 135 11.56 7.32 4.60
C ALA A 135 12.35 7.63 3.31
N ILE A 136 12.08 6.93 2.20
CA ILE A 136 12.67 7.23 0.88
C ILE A 136 12.30 8.64 0.41
N LEU A 137 11.02 9.00 0.49
CA LEU A 137 10.57 10.33 0.03
C LEU A 137 11.17 11.45 0.88
N SER A 138 11.26 11.24 2.19
CA SER A 138 11.91 12.19 3.10
C SER A 138 13.41 12.34 2.81
N SER A 139 14.13 11.26 2.52
CA SER A 139 15.56 11.34 2.19
C SER A 139 15.81 12.03 0.85
N LEU A 140 14.99 11.78 -0.17
CA LEU A 140 15.11 12.45 -1.46
C LEU A 140 14.80 13.95 -1.38
N SER A 141 13.83 14.35 -0.54
CA SER A 141 13.48 15.76 -0.36
C SER A 141 14.57 16.57 0.34
N LEU A 142 15.31 15.97 1.27
CA LEU A 142 16.37 16.66 2.01
C LEU A 142 17.63 16.93 1.15
N ASN A 143 17.89 16.06 0.17
CA ASN A 143 19.04 16.22 -0.74
C ASN A 143 18.78 17.20 -1.90
N SER A 144 17.60 17.83 -1.97
CA SER A 144 17.20 18.71 -3.08
C SER A 144 17.50 20.20 -2.85
N ASP A 145 17.90 20.60 -1.63
CA ASP A 145 17.96 22.01 -1.20
C ASP A 145 19.39 22.61 -1.11
N ASP A 146 20.44 21.85 -1.47
CA ASP A 146 21.86 22.28 -1.26
C ASP A 146 22.57 22.88 -2.49
N GLU A 147 21.85 23.38 -3.49
CA GLU A 147 22.43 24.24 -4.55
C GLU A 147 22.26 25.72 -4.19
N VAL A 148 22.82 26.15 -3.05
CA VAL A 148 23.01 27.58 -2.78
C VAL A 148 24.24 28.05 -3.56
N SER A 149 23.94 28.61 -4.75
CA SER A 149 24.79 29.45 -5.58
C SER A 149 25.84 30.22 -4.77
N THR A 150 27.10 29.81 -4.84
CA THR A 150 28.24 30.67 -4.48
C THR A 150 28.41 31.72 -5.56
N ASP A 151 27.48 32.68 -5.60
CA ASP A 151 27.61 33.83 -6.47
C ASP A 151 28.75 34.71 -5.94
N LYS A 152 29.70 34.94 -6.84
CA LYS A 152 30.88 35.79 -6.72
C LYS A 152 30.54 37.13 -6.07
N MET A 153 30.94 37.34 -4.83
CA MET A 153 31.17 38.71 -4.35
C MET A 153 32.55 39.17 -4.81
N HIS A 154 32.60 39.75 -6.01
CA HIS A 154 33.70 40.59 -6.45
C HIS A 154 33.47 41.98 -5.86
N PHE A 155 34.23 42.35 -4.82
CA PHE A 155 34.25 43.71 -4.29
C PHE A 155 35.52 44.40 -4.81
N CYS A 156 35.33 45.55 -5.44
CA CYS A 156 36.37 46.40 -6.04
C CYS A 156 37.25 47.09 -4.99
#